data_AF-A0A9W8CNJ1-F1
#
_entry.id   AF-A0A9W8CNJ1-F1
#
_cell.length_a   1.000
_cell.length_b   1.000
_cell.length_c   1.000
_cell.angle_alpha   90.00
_cell.angle_beta   90.00
_cell.angle_gamma   90.00
#
_symmetry.space_group_name_H-M   'P 1'
#
loop_
_entity.id
_entity.type
_entity.pdbx_description
1 polymer ?
#
loop_
_entity_poly.entity_id
_entity_poly.type
_entity_poly.pdbx_seq_one_letter_code
_entity_poly.pdbx_strand_id
1 'polypeptide(L)'
;MCTIITSVVVEGPRIDASLRADPGTPVRLFNAGVFQAVGIITFAFVCHHNSFMIYGSLRKPTLNRYFEVIHISTVVSTIVSLVIAVAGYVCFRDKTRGNVLNNFPQDSLLINIARFLFALNMIATFPMETLVAREVVEQLLFRDKRFSMRRHIVITTVLCSISLVVGETVCNLGVLLELTGGLSASFLAFILPPACYIRLSSGPRFAWKTLPHWACVCFGVTVMALSTVLSIRHAAKSRESVGSCW
;
A
#
# COMPACT_ATOMS: atom_id res chain seq x y z
N MET A 1 12.17 10.48 -1.24
CA MET A 1 12.13 9.64 -0.02
C MET A 1 13.00 10.20 1.11
N CYS A 2 14.32 10.39 0.92
CA CYS A 2 15.25 10.81 1.98
C CYS A 2 14.80 12.08 2.72
N THR A 3 14.37 13.12 2.00
CA THR A 3 13.88 14.36 2.63
C THR A 3 12.70 14.13 3.57
N ILE A 4 11.77 13.23 3.21
CA ILE A 4 10.61 12.90 4.06
C ILE A 4 11.10 12.22 5.35
N ILE A 5 12.00 11.24 5.23
CA ILE A 5 12.59 10.53 6.36
C ILE A 5 13.28 11.51 7.31
N THR A 6 14.19 12.33 6.76
CA THR A 6 14.94 13.30 7.54
C THR A 6 14.00 14.28 8.23
N SER A 7 12.96 14.76 7.54
CA SER A 7 11.99 15.68 8.11
C SER A 7 11.25 15.06 9.29
N VAL A 8 10.77 13.82 9.17
CA VAL A 8 10.06 13.13 10.26
C VAL A 8 10.99 12.84 11.44
N VAL A 9 12.22 12.38 11.17
CA VAL A 9 13.20 12.02 12.22
C VAL A 9 13.71 13.25 12.97
N VAL A 10 13.91 14.37 12.28
CA VAL A 10 14.47 15.60 12.89
C VAL A 10 13.39 16.43 13.56
N GLU A 11 12.25 16.62 12.91
CA GLU A 11 11.17 17.48 13.45
C GLU A 11 10.33 16.75 14.50
N GLY A 12 10.23 15.41 14.44
CA GLY A 12 9.43 14.62 15.38
C GLY A 12 9.82 14.86 16.85
N PRO A 13 11.12 14.87 17.19
CA PRO A 13 11.59 15.22 18.54
C PRO A 13 11.65 16.73 18.84
N ARG A 14 11.24 17.61 17.91
CA ARG A 14 11.29 19.09 18.07
C ARG A 14 9.92 19.75 18.23
N ILE A 15 8.84 19.11 17.80
CA ILE A 15 7.46 19.61 17.94
C ILE A 15 7.02 19.78 19.39
N ASP A 16 6.07 20.68 19.66
CA ASP A 16 5.56 20.91 21.02
C ASP A 16 5.08 19.63 21.72
N ALA A 17 5.29 19.58 23.04
CA ALA A 17 4.96 18.41 23.86
C ALA A 17 3.46 18.06 23.83
N SER A 18 2.58 19.03 23.54
CA SER A 18 1.14 18.82 23.40
C SER A 18 0.75 17.96 22.20
N LEU A 19 1.50 18.07 21.09
CA LEU A 19 1.30 17.32 19.85
C LEU A 19 1.98 15.94 19.89
N ARG A 20 2.96 15.75 20.79
CA ARG A 20 3.60 14.45 21.02
C ARG A 20 2.71 13.53 21.83
N ALA A 21 3.08 12.26 21.82
CA ALA A 21 2.50 11.29 22.72
C ALA A 21 2.77 11.63 24.18
N ASP A 22 1.78 11.39 25.04
CA ASP A 22 1.93 11.63 26.47
C ASP A 22 3.01 10.68 27.05
N PRO A 23 3.92 11.17 27.92
CA PRO A 23 5.04 10.38 28.43
C PRO A 23 4.60 9.09 29.14
N GLY A 24 3.43 9.13 29.78
CA GLY A 24 2.84 8.00 30.51
C GLY A 24 2.20 6.91 29.64
N THR A 25 2.03 7.13 28.33
CA THR A 25 1.45 6.12 27.44
C THR A 25 2.46 4.98 27.22
N PRO A 26 2.19 3.73 27.64
CA PRO A 26 3.14 2.66 27.44
C PRO A 26 3.29 2.33 25.94
N VAL A 27 4.48 1.92 25.53
CA VAL A 27 4.71 1.41 24.17
C VAL A 27 3.99 0.05 24.07
N ARG A 28 2.87 0.02 23.36
CA ARG A 28 2.11 -1.21 23.13
C ARG A 28 2.66 -1.91 21.89
N LEU A 29 3.21 -3.11 22.08
CA LEU A 29 3.67 -3.97 20.98
C LEU A 29 2.51 -4.71 20.31
N PHE A 30 1.48 -5.07 21.09
CA PHE A 30 0.28 -5.76 20.60
C PHE A 30 -0.97 -4.93 20.88
N ASN A 31 -1.78 -4.74 19.85
CA ASN A 31 -3.07 -4.05 19.93
C ASN A 31 -4.07 -4.74 18.99
N ALA A 32 -5.37 -4.54 19.22
CA ALA A 32 -6.45 -5.03 18.35
C ALA A 32 -6.30 -4.57 16.88
N GLY A 33 -5.62 -3.44 16.65
CA GLY A 33 -5.28 -2.93 15.31
C GLY A 33 -4.19 -3.70 14.57
N VAL A 34 -3.64 -4.79 15.12
CA VAL A 34 -2.60 -5.58 14.45
C VAL A 34 -3.07 -6.12 13.09
N PHE A 35 -4.34 -6.49 12.96
CA PHE A 35 -4.91 -6.98 11.70
C PHE A 35 -5.03 -5.87 10.65
N GLN A 36 -5.31 -4.64 11.09
CA GLN A 36 -5.36 -3.47 10.22
C GLN A 36 -3.96 -3.14 9.69
N ALA A 37 -2.96 -3.22 10.57
CA ALA A 37 -1.56 -3.02 10.21
C ALA A 37 -1.09 -4.05 9.18
N VAL A 38 -1.51 -5.32 9.25
CA VAL A 38 -1.19 -6.33 8.23
C VAL A 38 -1.69 -5.90 6.85
N GLY A 39 -2.91 -5.36 6.74
CA GLY A 39 -3.44 -4.84 5.48
C GLY A 39 -2.59 -3.70 4.93
N ILE A 40 -2.29 -2.70 5.77
CA ILE A 40 -1.46 -1.53 5.38
C ILE A 40 -0.05 -1.97 4.95
N ILE A 41 0.59 -2.88 5.69
CA ILE A 41 1.91 -3.42 5.35
C ILE A 41 1.83 -4.19 4.03
N THR A 42 0.81 -5.01 3.85
CA THR A 42 0.63 -5.77 2.61
C THR A 42 0.52 -4.83 1.43
N PHE A 43 -0.28 -3.76 1.54
CA PHE A 43 -0.36 -2.70 0.50
C PHE A 43 0.99 -2.02 0.26
N ALA A 44 1.73 -1.67 1.31
CA ALA A 44 3.01 -0.98 1.20
C ALA A 44 4.08 -1.77 0.40
N PHE A 45 3.99 -3.09 0.39
CA PHE A 45 4.89 -3.97 -0.37
C PHE A 45 4.29 -4.52 -1.67
N VAL A 46 3.14 -3.98 -2.12
CA VAL A 46 2.62 -4.32 -3.44
C VAL A 46 3.48 -3.69 -4.53
N CYS A 47 4.13 -4.52 -5.33
CA CYS A 47 4.83 -4.09 -6.54
C CYS A 47 4.74 -5.10 -7.70
N HIS A 48 4.07 -6.23 -7.50
CA HIS A 48 4.05 -7.36 -8.43
C HIS A 48 3.38 -7.06 -9.78
N HIS A 49 2.48 -6.08 -9.85
CA HIS A 49 1.85 -5.65 -11.11
C HIS A 49 2.87 -4.92 -12.03
N ASN A 50 3.93 -4.34 -11.46
CA ASN A 50 5.01 -3.66 -12.19
C ASN A 50 6.15 -4.59 -12.61
N SER A 51 6.12 -5.85 -12.17
CA SER A 51 7.19 -6.83 -12.39
C SER A 51 7.60 -6.98 -13.86
N PHE A 52 6.64 -7.06 -14.77
CA PHE A 52 6.92 -7.22 -16.21
C PHE A 52 7.57 -5.97 -16.82
N MET A 53 7.12 -4.78 -16.43
CA MET A 53 7.72 -3.53 -16.90
C MET A 53 9.16 -3.37 -16.41
N ILE A 54 9.40 -3.71 -15.13
CA ILE A 54 10.75 -3.71 -14.57
C ILE A 54 11.62 -4.72 -15.32
N TYR A 55 11.15 -5.96 -15.49
CA TYR A 55 11.88 -6.99 -16.22
C TYR A 55 12.26 -6.56 -17.65
N GLY A 56 11.32 -5.98 -18.40
CA GLY A 56 11.56 -5.47 -19.76
C GLY A 56 12.49 -4.26 -19.82
N SER A 57 12.63 -3.51 -18.73
CA SER A 57 13.52 -2.35 -18.63
C SER A 57 14.96 -2.71 -18.23
N LEU A 58 15.23 -3.96 -17.83
CA LEU A 58 16.59 -4.40 -17.51
C LEU A 58 17.47 -4.42 -18.78
N ARG A 59 18.65 -3.81 -18.69
CA ARG A 59 19.65 -3.83 -19.78
C ARG A 59 20.00 -5.25 -20.26
N LYS A 60 20.00 -6.23 -19.34
CA LYS A 60 20.14 -7.65 -19.64
C LYS A 60 19.03 -8.41 -18.89
N PRO A 61 17.90 -8.71 -19.54
CA PRO A 61 16.75 -9.33 -18.91
C PRO A 61 17.03 -10.82 -18.68
N THR A 62 17.64 -11.15 -17.54
CA THR A 62 17.81 -12.53 -17.07
C THR A 62 17.13 -12.70 -15.72
N LEU A 63 16.56 -13.89 -15.45
CA LEU A 63 15.84 -14.16 -14.20
C LEU A 63 16.72 -13.95 -12.96
N ASN A 64 17.99 -14.36 -13.00
CA ASN A 64 18.91 -14.18 -11.87
C ASN A 64 19.10 -12.71 -11.51
N ARG A 65 19.30 -11.84 -12.51
CA ARG A 65 19.46 -10.39 -12.29
C ARG A 65 18.16 -9.75 -11.83
N TYR A 66 17.04 -10.21 -12.36
CA TYR A 66 15.73 -9.73 -11.94
C TYR A 66 15.47 -10.05 -10.47
N PHE A 67 15.76 -11.28 -10.01
CA PHE A 67 15.65 -11.65 -8.60
C PHE A 67 16.60 -10.86 -7.70
N GLU A 68 17.84 -10.63 -8.14
CA GLU A 68 18.80 -9.79 -7.42
C GLU A 68 18.24 -8.37 -7.20
N VAL A 69 17.70 -7.74 -8.25
CA VAL A 69 17.08 -6.42 -8.17
C VAL A 69 15.87 -6.42 -7.23
N ILE A 70 15.00 -7.43 -7.29
CA ILE A 70 13.86 -7.55 -6.38
C ILE A 70 14.32 -7.66 -4.92
N HIS A 71 15.28 -8.54 -4.64
CA HIS A 71 15.73 -8.76 -3.25
C HIS A 71 16.38 -7.51 -2.66
N ILE A 72 17.27 -6.86 -3.40
CA ILE A 72 17.93 -5.62 -2.96
C ILE A 72 16.89 -4.52 -2.75
N SER A 73 16.01 -4.29 -3.73
CA SER A 73 14.98 -3.23 -3.62
C SER A 73 14.00 -3.48 -2.47
N THR A 74 13.63 -4.73 -2.22
CA THR A 74 12.75 -5.11 -1.10
C THR A 74 13.43 -4.85 0.24
N VAL A 75 14.69 -5.26 0.41
CA VAL A 75 15.44 -5.03 1.66
C VAL A 75 15.61 -3.53 1.93
N VAL A 76 15.99 -2.75 0.92
CA VAL A 76 16.12 -1.29 1.03
C VAL A 76 14.79 -0.65 1.41
N SER A 77 13.70 -1.05 0.76
CA SER A 77 12.35 -0.54 1.05
C SER A 77 11.89 -0.88 2.46
N THR A 78 12.20 -2.08 2.95
CA THR A 78 11.92 -2.51 4.32
C THR A 78 12.65 -1.65 5.34
N ILE A 79 13.95 -1.42 5.15
CA ILE A 79 14.75 -0.58 6.07
C ILE A 79 14.19 0.84 6.11
N VAL A 80 13.94 1.44 4.95
CA VAL A 80 13.37 2.80 4.86
C VAL A 80 12.01 2.89 5.54
N SER A 81 11.13 1.93 5.27
CA SER A 81 9.79 1.90 5.88
C SER A 81 9.86 1.73 7.39
N LEU A 82 10.77 0.89 7.88
CA LEU A 82 10.97 0.66 9.31
C LEU A 82 11.46 1.93 10.02
N VAL A 83 12.42 2.66 9.43
CA VAL A 83 12.94 3.91 10.00
C VAL A 83 11.81 4.94 10.16
N ILE A 84 10.99 5.14 9.12
CA ILE A 84 9.86 6.09 9.19
C ILE A 84 8.82 5.62 10.21
N ALA A 85 8.46 4.33 10.18
CA ALA A 85 7.45 3.77 11.05
C ALA A 85 7.84 3.88 12.53
N VAL A 86 9.07 3.52 12.88
CA VAL A 86 9.57 3.62 14.25
C VAL A 86 9.68 5.07 14.70
N ALA A 87 10.26 5.95 13.87
CA ALA A 87 10.39 7.37 14.20
C ALA A 87 9.01 8.04 14.42
N GLY A 88 8.05 7.77 13.52
CA GLY A 88 6.69 8.27 13.65
C GLY A 88 5.98 7.72 14.89
N TYR A 89 6.08 6.41 15.13
CA TYR A 89 5.40 5.76 16.25
C TYR A 89 5.92 6.25 17.61
N VAL A 90 7.24 6.39 17.77
CA VAL A 90 7.84 6.88 19.02
C VAL A 90 7.43 8.32 19.32
N CYS A 91 7.28 9.17 18.30
CA CYS A 91 6.92 10.57 18.49
C CYS A 91 5.42 10.77 18.81
N PHE A 92 4.52 10.06 18.13
CA PHE A 92 3.09 10.34 18.16
C PHE A 92 2.22 9.30 18.89
N ARG A 93 2.69 8.04 19.01
CA ARG A 93 1.94 6.90 19.61
C ARG A 93 0.47 6.89 19.19
N ASP A 94 -0.45 6.94 20.16
CA ASP A 94 -1.91 6.87 19.93
C ASP A 94 -2.47 8.08 19.15
N LYS A 95 -1.74 9.20 19.06
CA LYS A 95 -2.16 10.40 18.31
C LYS A 95 -1.84 10.30 16.82
N THR A 96 -1.20 9.22 16.35
CA THR A 96 -0.74 9.08 14.96
C THR A 96 -1.90 9.06 13.96
N ARG A 97 -1.96 10.07 13.09
CA ARG A 97 -2.86 10.10 11.92
C ARG A 97 -2.38 9.20 10.79
N GLY A 98 -3.31 8.75 9.92
CA GLY A 98 -3.01 7.86 8.78
C GLY A 98 -1.98 8.39 7.78
N ASN A 99 -1.86 9.72 7.67
CA ASN A 99 -0.67 10.35 7.08
C ASN A 99 0.16 10.99 8.21
N VAL A 100 1.37 10.47 8.43
CA VAL A 100 2.26 10.94 9.50
C VAL A 100 2.57 12.44 9.38
N LEU A 101 2.67 12.96 8.16
CA LEU A 101 2.96 14.37 7.90
C LEU A 101 1.84 15.30 8.39
N ASN A 102 0.62 14.79 8.57
CA ASN A 102 -0.52 15.56 9.10
C ASN A 102 -0.51 15.72 10.63
N ASN A 103 0.43 15.08 11.33
CA ASN A 103 0.62 15.29 12.77
C ASN A 103 1.52 16.50 13.07
N PHE A 104 2.27 16.96 12.07
CA PHE A 104 3.15 18.12 12.20
C PHE A 104 2.39 19.42 11.94
N PRO A 105 2.77 20.53 12.61
CA PRO A 105 2.16 21.84 12.38
C PRO A 105 2.32 22.32 10.93
N GLN A 106 1.48 23.27 10.52
CA GLN A 106 1.52 23.82 9.16
C GLN A 106 2.67 24.82 8.96
N ASP A 107 3.25 25.36 10.04
CA ASP A 107 4.26 26.42 9.94
C ASP A 107 5.70 25.90 9.75
N SER A 108 5.95 24.58 9.89
CA SER A 108 7.30 24.03 9.72
C SER A 108 7.72 23.98 8.25
N LEU A 109 8.73 24.78 7.89
CA LEU A 109 9.29 24.86 6.54
C LEU A 109 9.77 23.49 6.04
N LEU A 110 10.50 22.75 6.88
CA LEU A 110 11.08 21.45 6.49
C LEU A 110 9.98 20.41 6.20
N ILE A 111 8.93 20.40 7.02
CA ILE A 111 7.75 19.54 6.80
C ILE A 111 7.00 19.95 5.53
N ASN A 112 6.86 21.26 5.26
CA ASN A 112 6.20 21.73 4.05
C ASN A 112 6.99 21.36 2.78
N ILE A 113 8.33 21.41 2.83
CA ILE A 113 9.18 20.88 1.75
C ILE A 113 8.92 19.38 1.56
N ALA A 114 8.84 18.60 2.64
CA ALA A 114 8.53 17.17 2.57
C ALA A 114 7.13 16.91 1.98
N ARG A 115 6.11 17.67 2.37
CA ARG A 115 4.74 17.61 1.82
C ARG A 115 4.74 17.91 0.33
N PHE A 116 5.45 18.95 -0.10
CA PHE A 116 5.57 19.33 -1.51
C PHE A 116 6.25 18.24 -2.34
N LEU A 117 7.39 17.71 -1.88
CA LEU A 117 8.08 16.62 -2.56
C LEU A 117 7.26 15.32 -2.60
N PHE A 118 6.51 15.04 -1.53
CA PHE A 118 5.58 13.92 -1.50
C PHE A 118 4.46 14.09 -2.54
N ALA A 119 3.88 15.30 -2.65
CA ALA A 119 2.88 15.60 -3.67
C ALA A 119 3.43 15.47 -5.09
N LEU A 120 4.64 16.00 -5.37
CA LEU A 120 5.30 15.83 -6.66
C LEU A 120 5.52 14.36 -7.00
N ASN A 121 5.96 13.55 -6.03
CA ASN A 121 6.13 12.12 -6.22
C ASN A 121 4.81 11.42 -6.56
N MET A 122 3.71 11.80 -5.89
CA MET A 122 2.38 11.28 -6.19
C MET A 122 1.91 11.65 -7.61
N ILE A 123 2.15 12.89 -8.05
CA ILE A 123 1.84 13.32 -9.42
C ILE A 123 2.62 12.49 -10.44
N ALA A 124 3.90 12.18 -10.18
CA ALA A 124 4.70 11.36 -11.08
C ALA A 124 4.30 9.87 -11.07
N THR A 125 3.81 9.38 -9.92
CA THR A 125 3.40 7.97 -9.76
C THR A 125 2.05 7.69 -10.42
N PHE A 126 1.12 8.65 -10.38
CA PHE A 126 -0.25 8.48 -10.86
C PHE A 126 -0.35 8.06 -12.35
N PRO A 127 0.40 8.66 -13.31
CA PRO A 127 0.39 8.20 -14.70
C PRO A 127 0.92 6.78 -14.87
N MET A 128 1.93 6.38 -14.09
CA MET A 128 2.50 5.02 -14.16
C MET A 128 1.47 3.99 -13.69
N GLU A 129 0.79 4.24 -12.59
CA GLU A 129 -0.26 3.33 -12.08
C GLU A 129 -1.47 3.28 -13.02
N THR A 130 -1.87 4.42 -13.59
CA THR A 130 -2.95 4.48 -14.59
C THR A 130 -2.60 3.69 -15.85
N LEU A 131 -1.33 3.69 -16.26
CA LEU A 131 -0.83 2.88 -17.38
C LEU A 131 -1.08 1.39 -17.14
N VAL A 132 -0.72 0.90 -15.95
CA VAL A 132 -0.85 -0.51 -15.57
C VAL A 132 -2.31 -0.90 -15.45
N ALA A 133 -3.12 -0.09 -14.78
CA ALA A 133 -4.56 -0.33 -14.65
C ALA A 133 -5.23 -0.43 -16.02
N ARG A 134 -4.87 0.47 -16.95
CA ARG A 134 -5.37 0.42 -18.33
C ARG A 134 -4.94 -0.84 -19.06
N GLU A 135 -3.68 -1.25 -18.95
CA GLU A 135 -3.18 -2.47 -19.58
C GLU A 135 -3.95 -3.70 -19.10
N VAL A 136 -4.25 -3.78 -17.80
CA VAL A 136 -5.09 -4.85 -17.24
C VAL A 136 -6.50 -4.82 -17.83
N VAL A 137 -7.14 -3.64 -17.93
CA VAL A 137 -8.48 -3.51 -18.53
C VAL A 137 -8.49 -3.88 -20.01
N GLU A 138 -7.50 -3.44 -20.78
CA GLU A 138 -7.34 -3.79 -22.20
C GLU A 138 -7.16 -5.31 -22.38
N GLN A 139 -6.32 -5.94 -21.57
CA GLN A 139 -6.11 -7.40 -21.63
C GLN A 139 -7.36 -8.20 -21.23
N LEU A 140 -8.16 -7.71 -20.28
CA LEU A 140 -9.37 -8.41 -19.83
C LEU A 140 -10.54 -8.26 -20.81
N LEU A 141 -10.76 -7.06 -21.36
CA LEU A 141 -11.95 -6.76 -22.16
C LEU A 141 -11.71 -6.74 -23.68
N PHE A 142 -10.47 -6.53 -24.11
CA PHE A 142 -10.15 -6.21 -25.51
C PHE A 142 -8.89 -6.93 -26.02
N ARG A 143 -8.51 -8.06 -25.42
CA ARG A 143 -7.29 -8.85 -25.71
C ARG A 143 -6.96 -8.99 -27.21
N ASP A 144 -7.96 -9.32 -28.03
CA ASP A 144 -7.77 -9.61 -29.45
C ASP A 144 -8.11 -8.43 -30.38
N LYS A 145 -8.44 -7.25 -29.82
CA LYS A 145 -8.79 -6.06 -30.59
C LYS A 145 -7.57 -5.19 -30.83
N ARG A 146 -7.41 -4.73 -32.07
CA ARG A 146 -6.38 -3.74 -32.42
C ARG A 146 -6.51 -2.47 -31.56
N PHE A 147 -5.38 -1.83 -31.34
CA PHE A 147 -5.31 -0.55 -30.61
C PHE A 147 -6.24 0.48 -31.25
N SER A 148 -6.97 1.21 -30.39
CA SER A 148 -7.84 2.31 -30.81
C SER A 148 -7.65 3.50 -29.88
N MET A 149 -7.32 4.66 -30.45
CA MET A 149 -7.09 5.89 -29.68
C MET A 149 -8.33 6.33 -28.89
N ARG A 150 -9.53 6.16 -29.45
CA ARG A 150 -10.78 6.49 -28.77
C ARG A 150 -10.97 5.65 -27.50
N ARG A 151 -10.73 4.35 -27.61
CA ARG A 151 -10.82 3.40 -26.49
C ARG A 151 -9.81 3.75 -25.40
N HIS A 152 -8.58 4.05 -25.81
CA HIS A 152 -7.50 4.44 -24.92
C HIS A 152 -7.86 5.69 -24.10
N ILE A 153 -8.39 6.73 -24.74
CA ILE A 153 -8.82 7.96 -24.06
C ILE A 153 -9.97 7.64 -23.10
N VAL A 154 -11.01 6.93 -23.55
CA VAL A 154 -12.18 6.59 -22.72
C VAL A 154 -11.79 5.82 -21.46
N ILE A 155 -10.98 4.75 -21.58
CA ILE A 155 -10.56 3.95 -20.42
C ILE A 155 -9.75 4.81 -19.45
N THR A 156 -8.81 5.62 -19.98
CA THR A 156 -7.98 6.48 -19.14
C THR A 156 -8.82 7.51 -18.40
N THR A 157 -9.76 8.17 -19.08
CA THR A 157 -10.68 9.14 -18.45
C THR A 157 -11.50 8.49 -17.35
N VAL A 158 -12.07 7.30 -17.59
CA VAL A 158 -12.85 6.57 -16.58
C VAL A 158 -12.00 6.22 -15.35
N LEU A 159 -10.79 5.71 -15.54
CA LEU A 159 -9.87 5.37 -14.44
C LEU A 159 -9.51 6.62 -13.61
N CYS A 160 -9.21 7.74 -14.26
CA CYS A 160 -8.92 9.01 -13.59
C CYS A 160 -10.14 9.53 -12.83
N SER A 161 -11.33 9.49 -13.42
CA SER A 161 -12.58 9.93 -12.77
C SER A 161 -12.91 9.10 -11.54
N ILE A 162 -12.77 7.77 -11.60
CA ILE A 162 -12.98 6.90 -10.42
C ILE A 162 -12.00 7.28 -9.30
N SER A 163 -10.73 7.50 -9.66
CA SER A 163 -9.69 7.86 -8.69
C SER A 163 -9.98 9.20 -8.02
N LEU A 164 -10.48 10.18 -8.77
CA LEU A 164 -10.89 11.48 -8.25
C LEU A 164 -12.06 11.35 -7.27
N VAL A 165 -13.11 10.62 -7.65
CA VAL A 165 -14.29 10.41 -6.79
C VAL A 165 -13.91 9.71 -5.48
N VAL A 166 -13.04 8.70 -5.53
CA VAL A 166 -12.54 8.04 -4.31
C VAL A 166 -11.73 9.03 -3.46
N GLY A 167 -10.89 9.85 -4.08
CA GLY A 167 -10.10 10.87 -3.39
C GLY A 167 -10.95 11.92 -2.66
N GLU A 168 -12.07 12.34 -3.25
CA GLU A 168 -12.99 13.32 -2.63
C GLU A 168 -13.91 12.72 -1.56
N THR A 169 -14.22 11.42 -1.67
CA THR A 169 -15.16 10.76 -0.75
C THR A 169 -14.49 10.16 0.48
N VAL A 170 -13.18 9.91 0.46
CA VAL A 170 -12.48 9.20 1.53
C VAL A 170 -11.60 10.13 2.36
N CYS A 171 -12.03 10.43 3.59
CA CYS A 171 -11.31 11.33 4.51
C CYS A 171 -10.15 10.66 5.26
N ASN A 172 -10.12 9.33 5.34
CA ASN A 172 -9.12 8.59 6.11
C ASN A 172 -8.30 7.67 5.20
N LEU A 173 -7.09 8.14 4.88
CA LEU A 173 -6.13 7.38 4.09
C LEU A 173 -5.81 6.01 4.71
N GLY A 174 -5.70 5.92 6.04
CA GLY A 174 -5.37 4.65 6.71
C GLY A 174 -6.40 3.55 6.45
N VAL A 175 -7.69 3.91 6.46
CA VAL A 175 -8.79 2.98 6.13
C VAL A 175 -8.73 2.54 4.67
N LEU A 176 -8.42 3.46 3.74
CA LEU A 176 -8.29 3.13 2.32
C LEU A 176 -7.13 2.16 2.06
N LEU A 177 -5.98 2.40 2.71
CA LEU A 177 -4.80 1.54 2.62
C LEU A 177 -5.06 0.16 3.22
N GLU A 178 -5.73 0.11 4.37
CA GLU A 178 -6.15 -1.15 5.01
C GLU A 178 -7.09 -1.95 4.10
N LEU A 179 -8.13 -1.32 3.55
CA LEU A 179 -9.10 -1.97 2.67
C LEU A 179 -8.42 -2.53 1.42
N THR A 180 -7.62 -1.71 0.76
CA THR A 180 -6.98 -2.08 -0.51
C THR A 180 -5.93 -3.18 -0.30
N GLY A 181 -5.15 -3.09 0.79
CA GLY A 181 -4.16 -4.11 1.15
C GLY A 181 -4.77 -5.40 1.68
N GLY A 182 -5.77 -5.28 2.53
CA GLY A 182 -6.46 -6.39 3.15
C GLY A 182 -7.27 -7.23 2.16
N LEU A 183 -7.90 -6.60 1.16
CA LEU A 183 -8.66 -7.31 0.13
C LEU A 183 -7.79 -7.64 -1.09
N SER A 184 -7.44 -6.62 -1.87
CA SER A 184 -6.84 -6.80 -3.20
C SER A 184 -5.42 -7.34 -3.09
N ALA A 185 -4.60 -6.74 -2.24
CA ALA A 185 -3.20 -7.15 -2.13
C ALA A 185 -3.05 -8.53 -1.48
N SER A 186 -3.85 -8.85 -0.46
CA SER A 186 -3.83 -10.17 0.17
C SER A 186 -4.22 -11.27 -0.81
N PHE A 187 -5.21 -11.03 -1.68
CA PHE A 187 -5.56 -11.97 -2.74
C PHE A 187 -4.40 -12.17 -3.73
N LEU A 188 -3.85 -11.09 -4.26
CA LEU A 188 -2.82 -11.16 -5.30
C LEU A 188 -1.45 -11.64 -4.78
N ALA A 189 -1.12 -11.38 -3.52
CA ALA A 189 0.19 -11.72 -2.95
C ALA A 189 0.20 -13.08 -2.22
N PHE A 190 -0.83 -13.38 -1.41
CA PHE A 190 -0.82 -14.56 -0.53
C PHE A 190 -1.69 -15.72 -1.02
N ILE A 191 -2.74 -15.44 -1.79
CA ILE A 191 -3.69 -16.47 -2.23
C ILE A 191 -3.33 -16.96 -3.63
N LEU A 192 -3.31 -16.06 -4.62
CA LEU A 192 -3.23 -16.42 -6.03
C LEU A 192 -1.93 -17.16 -6.40
N PRO A 193 -0.70 -16.67 -6.07
CA PRO A 193 0.53 -17.33 -6.50
C PRO A 193 0.72 -18.72 -5.87
N PRO A 194 0.55 -18.91 -4.54
CA PRO A 194 0.65 -20.23 -3.94
C PRO A 194 -0.44 -21.20 -4.40
N ALA A 195 -1.67 -20.72 -4.62
CA ALA A 195 -2.76 -21.55 -5.15
C ALA A 195 -2.46 -22.05 -6.57
N CYS A 196 -1.93 -21.17 -7.43
CA CYS A 196 -1.44 -21.54 -8.75
C CYS A 196 -0.33 -22.60 -8.65
N TYR A 197 0.66 -22.39 -7.78
CA TYR A 197 1.74 -23.38 -7.58
C TYR A 197 1.21 -24.76 -7.17
N ILE A 198 0.31 -24.82 -6.18
CA ILE A 198 -0.30 -26.08 -5.73
C ILE A 198 -1.07 -26.78 -6.87
N ARG A 199 -1.74 -26.01 -7.71
CA ARG A 199 -2.50 -26.53 -8.87
C ARG A 199 -1.62 -27.00 -10.02
N LEU A 200 -0.49 -26.32 -10.26
CA LEU A 200 0.44 -26.60 -11.36
C LEU A 200 1.51 -27.63 -11.00
N SER A 201 1.81 -27.81 -9.71
CA SER A 201 2.82 -28.78 -9.27
C SER A 201 2.34 -30.21 -9.47
N SER A 202 3.14 -31.04 -10.14
CA SER A 202 2.81 -32.44 -10.48
C SER A 202 2.88 -33.42 -9.30
N GLY A 203 3.19 -32.94 -8.09
CA GLY A 203 3.36 -33.76 -6.88
C GLY A 203 2.09 -33.93 -6.05
N PRO A 204 2.16 -34.69 -4.93
CA PRO A 204 1.05 -34.79 -3.99
C PRO A 204 0.67 -33.41 -3.43
N ARG A 205 -0.63 -33.10 -3.40
CA ARG A 205 -1.14 -31.78 -2.96
C ARG A 205 -0.82 -31.47 -1.48
N PHE A 206 -0.66 -32.51 -0.66
CA PHE A 206 -0.33 -32.43 0.76
C PHE A 206 1.03 -33.08 1.05
N ALA A 207 2.07 -32.57 0.42
CA ALA A 207 3.45 -32.92 0.73
C ALA A 207 4.07 -31.85 1.64
N TRP A 208 5.14 -32.20 2.35
CA TRP A 208 5.93 -31.24 3.14
C TRP A 208 6.40 -30.02 2.32
N LYS A 209 6.60 -30.19 1.01
CA LYS A 209 6.98 -29.11 0.08
C LYS A 209 5.83 -28.17 -0.27
N THR A 210 4.58 -28.62 -0.22
CA THR A 210 3.38 -27.82 -0.51
C THR A 210 2.75 -27.22 0.75
N LEU A 211 3.12 -27.69 1.94
CA LEU A 211 2.62 -27.20 3.22
C LEU A 211 2.85 -25.68 3.43
N PRO A 212 4.02 -25.08 3.13
CA PRO A 212 4.22 -23.63 3.26
C PRO A 212 3.29 -22.82 2.35
N HIS A 213 2.95 -23.35 1.18
CA HIS A 213 2.05 -22.70 0.23
C HIS A 213 0.62 -22.68 0.77
N TRP A 214 0.15 -23.81 1.32
CA TRP A 214 -1.15 -23.86 2.01
C TRP A 214 -1.21 -22.94 3.21
N ALA A 215 -0.14 -22.86 4.01
CA ALA A 215 -0.06 -21.93 5.14
C ALA A 215 -0.20 -20.47 4.68
N CYS A 216 0.47 -20.10 3.57
CA CYS A 216 0.37 -18.77 2.96
C CYS A 216 -1.06 -18.46 2.48
N VAL A 217 -1.72 -19.42 1.82
CA VAL A 217 -3.13 -19.27 1.39
C VAL A 217 -4.05 -19.09 2.60
N CYS A 218 -3.93 -19.92 3.63
CA CYS A 218 -4.74 -19.82 4.84
C CYS A 218 -4.54 -18.47 5.55
N PHE A 219 -3.29 -17.99 5.63
CA PHE A 219 -2.97 -16.68 6.14
C PHE A 219 -3.66 -15.57 5.33
N GLY A 220 -3.51 -15.59 4.00
CA GLY A 220 -4.14 -14.63 3.09
C GLY A 220 -5.66 -14.59 3.20
N VAL A 221 -6.30 -15.77 3.28
CA VAL A 221 -7.77 -15.88 3.47
C VAL A 221 -8.18 -15.30 4.82
N THR A 222 -7.43 -15.55 5.88
CA THR A 222 -7.71 -15.03 7.23
C THR A 222 -7.61 -13.51 7.24
N VAL A 223 -6.53 -12.94 6.70
CA VAL A 223 -6.35 -11.49 6.57
C VAL A 223 -7.49 -10.87 5.77
N MET A 224 -7.81 -11.44 4.61
CA MET A 224 -8.88 -10.95 3.74
C MET A 224 -10.25 -10.99 4.42
N ALA A 225 -10.58 -12.07 5.14
CA ALA A 225 -11.85 -12.18 5.87
C ALA A 225 -11.94 -11.12 6.99
N LEU A 226 -10.87 -10.95 7.77
CA LEU A 226 -10.82 -9.95 8.84
C LEU A 226 -10.92 -8.52 8.31
N SER A 227 -10.16 -8.19 7.25
CA SER A 227 -10.22 -6.88 6.60
C SER A 227 -11.60 -6.61 5.99
N THR A 228 -12.26 -7.63 5.43
CA THR A 228 -13.65 -7.49 4.93
C THR A 228 -14.61 -7.12 6.07
N VAL A 229 -14.54 -7.84 7.20
CA VAL A 229 -15.40 -7.58 8.36
C VAL A 229 -15.15 -6.18 8.93
N LEU A 230 -13.89 -5.76 9.03
CA LEU A 230 -13.52 -4.42 9.49
C LEU A 230 -14.04 -3.33 8.55
N SER A 231 -13.92 -3.55 7.25
CA SER A 231 -14.40 -2.63 6.22
C SER A 231 -15.92 -2.47 6.24
N ILE A 232 -16.66 -3.57 6.41
CA ILE A 232 -18.13 -3.55 6.56
C ILE A 232 -18.52 -2.77 7.82
N ARG A 233 -17.81 -2.97 8.95
CA ARG A 233 -18.05 -2.22 10.19
C ARG A 233 -17.77 -0.73 10.02
N HIS A 234 -16.70 -0.36 9.31
CA HIS A 234 -16.38 1.02 9.00
C HIS A 234 -17.43 1.66 8.09
N ALA A 235 -17.91 0.96 7.06
CA ALA A 235 -18.97 1.42 6.17
C ALA A 235 -20.33 1.54 6.88
N ALA A 236 -20.62 0.66 7.84
CA ALA A 236 -21.82 0.76 8.67
C ALA A 236 -21.80 1.99 9.58
N LYS A 237 -20.62 2.31 10.15
CA LYS A 237 -20.44 3.45 11.06
C LYS A 237 -20.34 4.80 10.34
N SER A 238 -19.79 4.84 9.13
CA SER A 238 -19.69 6.07 8.33
C SER A 238 -21.04 6.59 7.84
N ARG A 239 -22.08 5.74 7.74
CA ARG A 239 -23.46 6.17 7.46
C ARG A 239 -24.04 7.08 8.54
N GLU A 240 -23.51 7.07 9.76
CA GLU A 240 -23.99 7.91 10.87
C GLU A 240 -23.26 9.25 10.97
N SER A 241 -22.11 9.42 10.29
CA SER A 241 -21.31 10.64 10.33
C SER A 241 -21.06 11.18 8.93
N VAL A 242 -22.09 11.76 8.30
CA VAL A 242 -21.89 12.65 7.14
C VAL A 242 -21.35 13.99 7.67
N GLY A 243 -20.11 13.97 8.16
CA GLY A 243 -19.29 15.16 8.33
C GLY A 243 -18.56 15.38 7.02
N SER A 244 -18.80 16.54 6.39
CA SER A 244 -18.13 16.98 5.17
C SER A 244 -16.60 16.86 5.32
N CYS A 245 -15.97 16.34 4.27
CA CYS A 245 -14.56 15.98 4.21
C CYS A 245 -13.60 17.18 4.04
N TRP A 246 -14.02 18.37 4.48
CA TRP A 246 -13.32 19.64 4.29
C TRP A 246 -13.43 20.50 5.55
#